data_AF-A0A3M7N819-F1
#
_entry.id   AF-A0A3M7N819-F1
#
_cell.length_a   1.000
_cell.length_b   1.000
_cell.length_c   1.000
_cell.angle_alpha   90.00
_cell.angle_beta   90.00
_cell.angle_gamma   90.00
#
_symmetry.space_group_name_H-M   'P 1'
#
loop_
_entity.id
_entity.type
_entity.pdbx_description
1 polymer ?
#
loop_
_entity_poly.entity_id
_entity_poly.type
_entity_poly.pdbx_seq_one_letter_code
_entity_poly.pdbx_strand_id
1 'polypeptide(L)'
;MGSLSASACNNFEPLFLIIGAGSRGHSYAQAVNASTRGRIGAVAEIDPFKRAEFGRKYIWGGERKPRREESFSSCDDFISNGRGRRITGVFICTLDDSHAPIIRALAPLNLHIMCEKPLALSLADCLSIKTTLERYPAKIYSIGHVLRYSPHNIRLRKLLCEEQVIGEVVSIEHTEPIGWWHFSHSYVRGNWRRSTPDAGSLLTKSCHDIDFLLWLLCSPSPLTGRKRPHLPTTVMSSGALNHFRRTRKPKSAGKVTNCLRCEAETSCLYSAEKIYRDVWLREKRDTGWPLKIVVPEIEDIVRTKGWDQAETVLMDKLAEDWDESTPDEVVRGRSWIYGSLGEITYDSSAITVHTFADGLTRTHVIPKQAPEVEKSHGGGDWGLAGAFVNAVIASEAEGMSVKEAQWKFVGCDLDEIVTSHAVVFAAEEARKRRIVVDFPRWKEEKYAAV
;
A
#
# COMPACT_ATOMS: atom_id res chain seq x y z
N MET A 1 -24.18 -43.23 28.93
CA MET A 1 -23.52 -42.74 27.71
C MET A 1 -23.34 -41.24 27.89
N GLY A 2 -22.11 -40.71 27.80
CA GLY A 2 -21.86 -39.28 28.05
C GLY A 2 -22.31 -38.42 26.88
N SER A 3 -22.85 -37.23 27.16
CA SER A 3 -23.06 -36.22 26.14
C SER A 3 -21.71 -35.73 25.61
N LEU A 4 -21.56 -35.66 24.28
CA LEU A 4 -20.45 -34.95 23.67
C LEU A 4 -20.65 -33.45 23.95
N SER A 5 -19.84 -32.94 24.87
CA SER A 5 -19.68 -31.49 25.06
C SER A 5 -19.29 -30.87 23.72
N ALA A 6 -20.08 -29.89 23.25
CA ALA A 6 -19.64 -29.04 22.16
C ALA A 6 -18.40 -28.28 22.66
N SER A 7 -17.23 -28.63 22.12
CA SER A 7 -15.98 -27.97 22.48
C SER A 7 -16.13 -26.46 22.30
N ALA A 8 -15.91 -25.69 23.36
CA ALA A 8 -16.03 -24.25 23.31
C ALA A 8 -15.14 -23.71 22.17
N CYS A 9 -15.76 -23.11 21.14
CA CYS A 9 -15.03 -22.44 20.07
C CYS A 9 -14.12 -21.41 20.72
N ASN A 10 -12.80 -21.62 20.59
CA ASN A 10 -11.81 -20.88 21.36
C ASN A 10 -11.94 -19.39 21.00
N ASN A 11 -12.32 -18.55 21.97
CA ASN A 11 -12.80 -17.18 21.71
C ASN A 11 -11.62 -16.21 21.48
N PHE A 12 -10.80 -16.55 20.50
CA PHE A 12 -9.55 -15.91 20.17
C PHE A 12 -9.78 -14.68 19.28
N GLU A 13 -9.67 -13.52 19.92
CA GLU A 13 -9.73 -12.20 19.31
C GLU A 13 -8.28 -11.68 19.15
N PRO A 14 -7.66 -11.79 17.96
CA PRO A 14 -6.30 -11.32 17.76
C PRO A 14 -6.22 -9.80 17.88
N LEU A 15 -5.22 -9.34 18.61
CA LEU A 15 -5.10 -7.95 19.06
C LEU A 15 -3.88 -7.31 18.40
N PHE A 16 -4.12 -6.31 17.57
CA PHE A 16 -3.10 -5.74 16.69
C PHE A 16 -2.58 -4.38 17.17
N LEU A 17 -1.31 -4.12 16.87
CA LEU A 17 -0.68 -2.80 16.94
C LEU A 17 -0.67 -2.19 15.54
N ILE A 18 -1.15 -0.95 15.39
CA ILE A 18 -0.81 -0.13 14.21
C ILE A 18 0.47 0.65 14.52
N ILE A 19 1.47 0.57 13.64
CA ILE A 19 2.66 1.42 13.66
C ILE A 19 2.54 2.39 12.47
N GLY A 20 2.44 3.69 12.73
CA GLY A 20 2.09 4.70 11.73
C GLY A 20 0.58 4.87 11.56
N ALA A 21 0.02 5.90 12.22
CA ALA A 21 -1.39 6.27 12.19
C ALA A 21 -1.76 7.19 11.01
N GLY A 22 -0.99 7.16 9.92
CA GLY A 22 -1.31 7.87 8.68
C GLY A 22 -2.55 7.30 7.96
N SER A 23 -2.77 7.72 6.71
CA SER A 23 -3.90 7.26 5.88
C SER A 23 -4.00 5.73 5.78
N ARG A 24 -2.85 5.04 5.61
CA ARG A 24 -2.81 3.58 5.51
C ARG A 24 -3.19 2.90 6.82
N GLY A 25 -2.65 3.36 7.94
CA GLY A 25 -3.02 2.90 9.29
C GLY A 25 -4.52 3.06 9.57
N HIS A 26 -5.10 4.20 9.20
CA HIS A 26 -6.55 4.43 9.28
C HIS A 26 -7.37 3.45 8.42
N SER A 27 -6.98 3.22 7.16
CA SER A 27 -7.66 2.26 6.26
C SER A 27 -7.65 0.84 6.83
N TYR A 28 -6.48 0.32 7.23
CA TYR A 28 -6.39 -1.05 7.77
C TYR A 28 -7.06 -1.18 9.15
N ALA A 29 -6.96 -0.18 10.03
CA ALA A 29 -7.65 -0.18 11.32
C ALA A 29 -9.18 -0.22 11.18
N GLN A 30 -9.72 0.54 10.22
CA GLN A 30 -11.14 0.51 9.89
C GLN A 30 -11.55 -0.87 9.35
N ALA A 31 -10.79 -1.44 8.40
CA ALA A 31 -11.07 -2.76 7.86
C ALA A 31 -11.01 -3.88 8.91
N VAL A 32 -10.01 -3.87 9.79
CA VAL A 32 -9.88 -4.82 10.90
C VAL A 32 -11.09 -4.74 11.83
N ASN A 33 -11.37 -3.57 12.40
CA ASN A 33 -12.44 -3.39 13.38
C ASN A 33 -13.86 -3.55 12.79
N ALA A 34 -14.07 -3.32 11.49
CA ALA A 34 -15.39 -3.34 10.86
C ALA A 34 -15.70 -4.60 10.03
N SER A 35 -14.72 -5.46 9.76
CA SER A 35 -14.91 -6.64 8.88
C SER A 35 -14.07 -7.87 9.24
N THR A 36 -13.49 -7.93 10.44
CA THR A 36 -12.74 -9.11 10.91
C THR A 36 -13.08 -9.47 12.36
N ARG A 37 -12.63 -10.65 12.82
CA ARG A 37 -12.62 -11.04 14.24
C ARG A 37 -11.45 -10.43 15.03
N GLY A 38 -10.60 -9.62 14.40
CA GLY A 38 -9.47 -8.94 15.04
C GLY A 38 -9.82 -7.53 15.48
N ARG A 39 -9.02 -6.98 16.39
CA ARG A 39 -9.17 -5.60 16.88
C ARG A 39 -7.84 -4.87 16.97
N ILE A 40 -7.88 -3.55 16.78
CA ILE A 40 -6.74 -2.71 17.12
C ILE A 40 -6.69 -2.50 18.64
N GLY A 41 -5.60 -2.93 19.27
CA GLY A 41 -5.37 -2.78 20.72
C GLY A 41 -4.39 -1.68 21.08
N ALA A 42 -3.50 -1.30 20.17
CA ALA A 42 -2.47 -0.30 20.43
C ALA A 42 -2.13 0.51 19.16
N VAL A 43 -1.59 1.71 19.37
CA VAL A 43 -1.00 2.55 18.32
C VAL A 43 0.41 2.98 18.71
N ALA A 44 1.35 2.88 17.77
CA ALA A 44 2.67 3.48 17.82
C ALA A 44 2.77 4.52 16.69
N GLU A 45 2.89 5.80 17.04
CA GLU A 45 2.90 6.92 16.10
C GLU A 45 3.72 8.04 16.73
N ILE A 46 4.52 8.76 15.95
CA ILE A 46 5.37 9.85 16.45
C ILE A 46 4.55 11.12 16.69
N ASP A 47 3.64 11.44 15.77
CA ASP A 47 2.78 12.60 15.82
C ASP A 47 1.75 12.49 16.97
N PRO A 48 1.77 13.39 17.98
CA PRO A 48 0.89 13.30 19.14
C PRO A 48 -0.59 13.57 18.79
N PHE A 49 -0.89 14.33 17.74
CA PHE A 49 -2.27 14.54 17.29
C PHE A 49 -2.80 13.28 16.60
N LYS A 50 -2.07 12.77 15.58
CA LYS A 50 -2.49 11.56 14.84
C LYS A 50 -2.63 10.37 15.79
N ARG A 51 -1.69 10.20 16.73
CA ARG A 51 -1.73 9.16 17.78
C ARG A 51 -2.99 9.28 18.65
N ALA A 52 -3.41 10.50 18.98
CA ALA A 52 -4.62 10.76 19.76
C ALA A 52 -5.92 10.56 18.95
N GLU A 53 -6.02 11.13 17.74
CA GLU A 53 -7.17 10.96 16.84
C GLU A 53 -7.44 9.48 16.58
N PHE A 54 -6.41 8.76 16.10
CA PHE A 54 -6.50 7.36 15.77
C PHE A 54 -6.96 6.51 16.97
N GLY A 55 -6.37 6.73 18.14
CA GLY A 55 -6.71 5.97 19.34
C GLY A 55 -8.11 6.26 19.86
N ARG A 56 -8.57 7.52 19.82
CA ARG A 56 -9.98 7.87 20.12
C ARG A 56 -10.93 7.12 19.19
N LYS A 57 -10.57 6.99 17.90
CA LYS A 57 -11.41 6.38 16.85
C LYS A 57 -11.43 4.85 16.85
N TYR A 58 -10.31 4.17 17.11
CA TYR A 58 -10.19 2.72 16.92
C TYR A 58 -9.86 1.90 18.18
N ILE A 59 -9.43 2.52 19.29
CA ILE A 59 -8.91 1.81 20.47
C ILE A 59 -9.71 2.13 21.75
N TRP A 60 -9.73 3.39 22.17
CA TRP A 60 -10.13 3.75 23.54
C TRP A 60 -11.49 4.44 23.69
N GLY A 61 -11.99 5.08 22.62
CA GLY A 61 -13.31 5.71 22.56
C GLY A 61 -13.43 7.07 23.25
N GLY A 62 -14.03 8.04 22.57
CA GLY A 62 -14.35 9.37 23.10
C GLY A 62 -13.15 10.11 23.69
N GLU A 63 -13.38 10.96 24.69
CA GLU A 63 -12.33 11.74 25.37
C GLU A 63 -11.60 10.97 26.50
N ARG A 64 -11.62 9.63 26.45
CA ARG A 64 -10.89 8.81 27.43
C ARG A 64 -9.38 8.95 27.20
N LYS A 65 -8.60 9.18 28.26
CA LYS A 65 -7.14 9.09 28.19
C LYS A 65 -6.71 7.63 27.90
N PRO A 66 -5.69 7.41 27.06
CA PRO A 66 -5.16 6.06 26.83
C PRO A 66 -4.55 5.48 28.11
N ARG A 67 -4.64 4.17 28.26
CA ARG A 67 -3.84 3.40 29.21
C ARG A 67 -2.39 3.28 28.70
N ARG A 68 -1.45 2.94 29.58
CA ARG A 68 -0.02 2.80 29.21
C ARG A 68 0.18 1.79 28.08
N GLU A 69 -0.68 0.77 28.00
CA GLU A 69 -0.65 -0.29 27.02
C GLU A 69 -1.51 -0.04 25.77
N GLU A 70 -1.99 1.18 25.55
CA GLU A 70 -2.83 1.56 24.38
C GLU A 70 -2.13 2.51 23.39
N SER A 71 -1.09 3.24 23.80
CA SER A 71 -0.52 4.36 23.04
C SER A 71 0.98 4.52 23.28
N PHE A 72 1.77 4.48 22.21
CA PHE A 72 3.23 4.53 22.23
C PHE A 72 3.75 5.63 21.30
N SER A 73 4.80 6.33 21.72
CA SER A 73 5.40 7.46 21.01
C SER A 73 6.30 7.06 19.83
N SER A 74 6.72 5.79 19.76
CA SER A 74 7.48 5.21 18.64
C SER A 74 7.36 3.67 18.62
N CYS A 75 7.97 3.03 17.62
CA CYS A 75 8.13 1.57 17.63
C CYS A 75 9.04 1.10 18.79
N ASP A 76 10.11 1.83 19.07
CA ASP A 76 11.06 1.49 20.15
C ASP A 76 10.43 1.63 21.54
N ASP A 77 9.54 2.61 21.71
CA ASP A 77 8.70 2.76 22.90
C ASP A 77 7.79 1.53 23.08
N PHE A 78 7.14 1.04 22.02
CA PHE A 78 6.39 -0.23 22.08
C PHE A 78 7.29 -1.44 22.41
N ILE A 79 8.47 -1.58 21.78
CA ILE A 79 9.40 -2.70 22.04
C ILE A 79 9.87 -2.72 23.51
N SER A 80 10.03 -1.52 24.10
CA SER A 80 10.48 -1.30 25.47
C SER A 80 9.36 -1.45 26.51
N ASN A 81 8.20 -0.83 26.27
CA ASN A 81 7.11 -0.67 27.25
C ASN A 81 5.87 -1.53 26.98
N GLY A 82 5.66 -2.01 25.74
CA GLY A 82 4.40 -2.62 25.30
C GLY A 82 4.17 -4.07 25.73
N ARG A 83 5.19 -4.73 26.29
CA ARG A 83 5.17 -6.17 26.63
C ARG A 83 4.09 -6.60 27.63
N GLY A 84 3.44 -5.66 28.33
CA GLY A 84 2.31 -5.94 29.22
C GLY A 84 1.00 -6.30 28.50
N ARG A 85 0.89 -6.09 27.18
CA ARG A 85 -0.29 -6.42 26.38
C ARG A 85 0.01 -7.55 25.40
N ARG A 86 -0.87 -8.55 25.34
CA ARG A 86 -0.77 -9.68 24.41
C ARG A 86 -1.14 -9.28 22.98
N ILE A 87 -0.35 -8.38 22.40
CA ILE A 87 -0.38 -8.08 20.97
C ILE A 87 -0.02 -9.36 20.21
N THR A 88 -0.80 -9.70 19.20
CA THR A 88 -0.64 -10.90 18.38
C THR A 88 0.16 -10.58 17.11
N GLY A 89 -0.17 -9.46 16.47
CA GLY A 89 0.49 -9.01 15.26
C GLY A 89 0.56 -7.49 15.13
N VAL A 90 1.25 -7.03 14.10
CA VAL A 90 1.43 -5.61 13.78
C VAL A 90 0.99 -5.31 12.35
N PHE A 91 0.56 -4.08 12.11
CA PHE A 91 0.50 -3.46 10.79
C PHE A 91 1.49 -2.30 10.75
N ILE A 92 2.51 -2.39 9.91
CA ILE A 92 3.53 -1.36 9.71
C ILE A 92 3.08 -0.48 8.55
N CYS A 93 2.65 0.73 8.87
CA CYS A 93 1.99 1.69 7.97
C CYS A 93 2.75 3.04 7.94
N THR A 94 4.06 2.98 8.21
CA THR A 94 5.00 4.10 8.25
C THR A 94 5.55 4.39 6.84
N LEU A 95 6.77 4.94 6.76
CA LEU A 95 7.44 5.28 5.51
C LEU A 95 8.36 4.13 5.05
N ASP A 96 8.53 4.00 3.73
CA ASP A 96 9.16 2.84 3.09
C ASP A 96 10.66 2.62 3.49
N ASP A 97 11.35 3.66 3.98
CA ASP A 97 12.70 3.57 4.56
C ASP A 97 12.69 3.00 5.99
N SER A 98 11.67 3.34 6.79
CA SER A 98 11.48 2.83 8.14
C SER A 98 11.04 1.36 8.21
N HIS A 99 10.49 0.79 7.12
CA HIS A 99 9.98 -0.58 7.11
C HIS A 99 11.05 -1.62 7.51
N ALA A 100 12.23 -1.57 6.88
CA ALA A 100 13.31 -2.53 7.14
C ALA A 100 13.88 -2.48 8.58
N PRO A 101 14.22 -1.32 9.18
CA PRO A 101 14.62 -1.29 10.58
C PRO A 101 13.48 -1.69 11.54
N ILE A 102 12.23 -1.28 11.31
CA ILE A 102 11.08 -1.67 12.16
C ILE A 102 10.87 -3.19 12.14
N ILE A 103 10.86 -3.84 10.98
CA ILE A 103 10.69 -5.30 10.88
C ILE A 103 11.83 -6.03 11.60
N ARG A 104 13.08 -5.59 11.42
CA ARG A 104 14.24 -6.19 12.10
C ARG A 104 14.21 -6.00 13.63
N ALA A 105 13.73 -4.84 14.12
CA ALA A 105 13.57 -4.56 15.54
C ALA A 105 12.42 -5.35 16.21
N LEU A 106 11.37 -5.67 15.44
CA LEU A 106 10.22 -6.46 15.91
C LEU A 106 10.41 -7.97 15.82
N ALA A 107 11.31 -8.47 14.97
CA ALA A 107 11.56 -9.91 14.81
C ALA A 107 11.79 -10.69 16.13
N PRO A 108 12.53 -10.18 17.14
CA PRO A 108 12.69 -10.85 18.43
C PRO A 108 11.41 -10.98 19.26
N LEU A 109 10.34 -10.25 18.92
CA LEU A 109 9.02 -10.37 19.57
C LEU A 109 8.15 -11.47 18.93
N ASN A 110 8.57 -12.03 17.79
CA ASN A 110 7.92 -13.12 17.05
C ASN A 110 6.40 -12.89 16.80
N LEU A 111 6.05 -11.69 16.33
CA LEU A 111 4.68 -11.28 16.01
C LEU A 111 4.34 -11.62 14.55
N HIS A 112 3.05 -11.76 14.24
CA HIS A 112 2.61 -11.75 12.83
C HIS A 112 2.75 -10.33 12.27
N ILE A 113 3.25 -10.16 11.03
CA ILE A 113 3.54 -8.83 10.47
C ILE A 113 2.80 -8.62 9.14
N MET A 114 1.94 -7.61 9.09
CA MET A 114 1.58 -6.93 7.86
C MET A 114 2.43 -5.65 7.76
N CYS A 115 2.94 -5.32 6.58
CA CYS A 115 3.65 -4.08 6.33
C CYS A 115 3.17 -3.43 5.02
N GLU A 116 3.19 -2.10 4.91
CA GLU A 116 2.95 -1.42 3.65
C GLU A 116 4.03 -1.76 2.61
N LYS A 117 3.72 -1.53 1.33
CA LYS A 117 4.71 -1.69 0.26
C LYS A 117 5.68 -0.50 0.22
N PRO A 118 6.83 -0.62 -0.47
CA PRO A 118 7.58 -1.83 -0.71
C PRO A 118 8.11 -2.39 0.62
N LEU A 119 8.57 -3.64 0.58
CA LEU A 119 9.20 -4.31 1.72
C LEU A 119 10.43 -3.53 2.24
N ALA A 120 11.24 -2.98 1.33
CA ALA A 120 12.32 -2.06 1.61
C ALA A 120 12.71 -1.25 0.37
N LEU A 121 13.64 -0.31 0.55
CA LEU A 121 14.19 0.53 -0.53
C LEU A 121 15.39 -0.09 -1.27
N SER A 122 15.93 -1.22 -0.80
CA SER A 122 17.04 -1.92 -1.43
C SER A 122 16.82 -3.43 -1.44
N LEU A 123 17.39 -4.14 -2.44
CA LEU A 123 17.35 -5.61 -2.47
C LEU A 123 18.09 -6.22 -1.26
N ALA A 124 19.17 -5.58 -0.83
CA ALA A 124 19.93 -6.00 0.35
C ALA A 124 19.09 -5.93 1.63
N ASP A 125 18.25 -4.90 1.80
CA ASP A 125 17.31 -4.83 2.92
C ASP A 125 16.18 -5.86 2.79
N CYS A 126 15.63 -6.10 1.60
CA CYS A 126 14.63 -7.16 1.39
C CYS A 126 15.17 -8.55 1.78
N LEU A 127 16.41 -8.87 1.40
CA LEU A 127 17.10 -10.10 1.78
C LEU A 127 17.45 -10.12 3.27
N SER A 128 17.94 -9.01 3.82
CA SER A 128 18.23 -8.84 5.25
C SER A 128 16.98 -9.07 6.11
N ILE A 129 15.81 -8.59 5.69
CA ILE A 129 14.53 -8.85 6.36
C ILE A 129 14.24 -10.36 6.34
N LYS A 130 14.28 -11.01 5.18
CA LYS A 130 14.07 -12.46 5.04
C LYS A 130 14.98 -13.25 5.99
N THR A 131 16.28 -13.04 5.89
CA THR A 131 17.33 -13.68 6.70
C THR A 131 17.26 -13.30 8.20
N THR A 132 16.53 -12.25 8.57
CA THR A 132 16.25 -11.92 9.98
C THR A 132 15.03 -12.68 10.51
N LEU A 133 13.93 -12.70 9.76
CA LEU A 133 12.67 -13.34 10.14
C LEU A 133 12.80 -14.88 10.21
N GLU A 134 13.59 -15.48 9.30
CA GLU A 134 13.84 -16.93 9.27
C GLU A 134 14.66 -17.47 10.46
N ARG A 135 15.14 -16.60 11.35
CA ARG A 135 15.80 -16.99 12.61
C ARG A 135 14.81 -17.31 13.73
N TYR A 136 13.52 -17.03 13.52
CA TYR A 136 12.46 -17.16 14.51
C TYR A 136 11.41 -18.20 14.05
N PRO A 137 10.59 -18.76 14.96
CA PRO A 137 9.51 -19.66 14.58
C PRO A 137 8.58 -18.99 13.54
N ALA A 138 8.14 -19.75 12.53
CA ALA A 138 7.35 -19.18 11.45
C ALA A 138 6.11 -18.42 11.96
N LYS A 139 5.85 -17.25 11.38
CA LYS A 139 4.65 -16.43 11.61
C LYS A 139 4.04 -16.02 10.27
N ILE A 140 2.87 -15.41 10.32
CA ILE A 140 2.19 -14.90 9.11
C ILE A 140 2.84 -13.56 8.72
N TYR A 141 3.19 -13.44 7.44
CA TYR A 141 3.82 -12.25 6.86
C TYR A 141 3.03 -11.76 5.65
N SER A 142 2.80 -10.45 5.55
CA SER A 142 2.10 -9.86 4.41
C SER A 142 2.59 -8.46 4.08
N ILE A 143 2.42 -8.05 2.83
CA ILE A 143 2.85 -6.74 2.30
C ILE A 143 1.67 -6.03 1.63
N GLY A 144 1.72 -4.69 1.55
CA GLY A 144 0.78 -3.77 0.88
C GLY A 144 0.55 -3.97 -0.63
N HIS A 145 0.60 -5.20 -1.12
CA HIS A 145 0.28 -5.63 -2.48
C HIS A 145 -1.25 -5.77 -2.66
N VAL A 146 -1.96 -4.70 -2.30
CA VAL A 146 -3.43 -4.60 -2.21
C VAL A 146 -4.19 -5.05 -3.47
N LEU A 147 -3.55 -5.04 -4.65
CA LEU A 147 -4.19 -5.45 -5.90
C LEU A 147 -4.56 -6.92 -5.95
N ARG A 148 -3.85 -7.80 -5.24
CA ARG A 148 -4.22 -9.23 -5.13
C ARG A 148 -5.61 -9.42 -4.48
N TYR A 149 -6.12 -8.40 -3.79
CA TYR A 149 -7.31 -8.49 -2.93
C TYR A 149 -8.48 -7.61 -3.38
N SER A 150 -8.33 -6.75 -4.39
CA SER A 150 -9.44 -5.97 -4.96
C SER A 150 -10.39 -6.90 -5.74
N PRO A 151 -11.73 -6.84 -5.59
CA PRO A 151 -12.65 -7.83 -6.16
C PRO A 151 -12.59 -7.95 -7.69
N HIS A 152 -12.32 -6.85 -8.40
CA HIS A 152 -12.10 -6.88 -9.85
C HIS A 152 -10.83 -7.68 -10.22
N ASN A 153 -9.71 -7.49 -9.51
CA ASN A 153 -8.47 -8.23 -9.75
C ASN A 153 -8.58 -9.71 -9.34
N ILE A 154 -9.34 -10.03 -8.28
CA ILE A 154 -9.68 -11.42 -7.93
C ILE A 154 -10.51 -12.05 -9.06
N ARG A 155 -11.54 -11.36 -9.56
CA ARG A 155 -12.36 -11.87 -10.68
C ARG A 155 -11.55 -12.01 -11.96
N LEU A 156 -10.66 -11.06 -12.26
CA LEU A 156 -9.74 -11.10 -13.39
C LEU A 156 -8.78 -12.30 -13.30
N ARG A 157 -8.15 -12.53 -12.14
CA ARG A 157 -7.31 -13.72 -11.94
C ARG A 157 -8.12 -15.00 -12.10
N LYS A 158 -9.37 -15.07 -11.63
CA LYS A 158 -10.24 -16.23 -11.84
C LYS A 158 -10.58 -16.44 -13.34
N LEU A 159 -10.88 -15.37 -14.07
CA LEU A 159 -11.13 -15.40 -15.52
C LEU A 159 -9.91 -15.90 -16.31
N LEU A 160 -8.70 -15.42 -15.97
CA LEU A 160 -7.44 -15.78 -16.64
C LEU A 160 -6.90 -17.16 -16.21
N CYS A 161 -6.85 -17.42 -14.91
CA CYS A 161 -6.05 -18.49 -14.30
C CYS A 161 -6.87 -19.70 -13.80
N GLU A 162 -8.20 -19.67 -13.91
CA GLU A 162 -9.07 -20.79 -13.52
C GLU A 162 -10.09 -21.12 -14.61
N GLU A 163 -10.77 -20.10 -15.15
CA GLU A 163 -11.79 -20.24 -16.21
C GLU A 163 -11.20 -20.17 -17.63
N GLN A 164 -9.95 -19.73 -17.79
CA GLN A 164 -9.23 -19.57 -19.07
C GLN A 164 -10.06 -18.93 -20.19
N VAL A 165 -10.82 -17.88 -19.88
CA VAL A 165 -11.78 -17.29 -20.86
C VAL A 165 -11.10 -16.68 -22.09
N ILE A 166 -9.78 -16.43 -22.03
CA ILE A 166 -8.92 -16.03 -23.14
C ILE A 166 -7.71 -16.98 -23.31
N GLY A 167 -7.85 -18.25 -22.91
CA GLY A 167 -6.83 -19.30 -23.09
C GLY A 167 -5.52 -19.05 -22.33
N GLU A 168 -4.41 -19.02 -23.06
CA GLU A 168 -3.08 -18.71 -22.52
C GLU A 168 -2.78 -17.20 -22.64
N VAL A 169 -2.06 -16.65 -21.65
CA VAL A 169 -1.71 -15.23 -21.62
C VAL A 169 -0.42 -14.98 -22.41
N VAL A 170 -0.59 -14.64 -23.69
CA VAL A 170 0.50 -14.34 -24.63
C VAL A 170 1.15 -12.96 -24.38
N SER A 171 0.39 -12.00 -23.88
CA SER A 171 0.85 -10.63 -23.60
C SER A 171 0.03 -9.99 -22.48
N ILE A 172 0.65 -9.06 -21.75
CA ILE A 172 0.00 -8.14 -20.82
C ILE A 172 0.64 -6.75 -21.00
N GLU A 173 -0.19 -5.71 -21.09
CA GLU A 173 0.25 -4.31 -20.94
C GLU A 173 -0.20 -3.78 -19.57
N HIS A 174 0.73 -3.23 -18.77
CA HIS A 174 0.41 -2.47 -17.56
C HIS A 174 0.55 -0.97 -17.84
N THR A 175 -0.57 -0.30 -18.07
CA THR A 175 -0.63 1.16 -18.26
C THR A 175 -1.25 1.81 -17.03
N GLU A 176 -0.40 2.46 -16.22
CA GLU A 176 -0.81 3.21 -15.02
C GLU A 176 -0.95 4.73 -15.31
N PRO A 177 -2.18 5.25 -15.50
CA PRO A 177 -2.47 6.69 -15.52
C PRO A 177 -2.41 7.37 -14.13
N ILE A 178 -1.20 7.60 -13.57
CA ILE A 178 -1.04 8.53 -12.43
C ILE A 178 -1.48 9.93 -12.89
N GLY A 179 -2.65 10.40 -12.44
CA GLY A 179 -3.15 11.74 -12.75
C GLY A 179 -2.13 12.83 -12.37
N TRP A 180 -1.94 13.83 -13.23
CA TRP A 180 -0.90 14.87 -13.08
C TRP A 180 -0.96 15.61 -11.72
N TRP A 181 -2.17 15.79 -11.18
CA TRP A 181 -2.41 16.44 -9.89
C TRP A 181 -2.05 15.51 -8.72
N HIS A 182 -2.32 14.21 -8.86
CA HIS A 182 -1.82 13.17 -7.97
C HIS A 182 -0.29 13.20 -8.01
N PHE A 183 0.34 13.19 -9.19
CA PHE A 183 1.80 13.36 -9.38
C PHE A 183 2.38 14.66 -8.77
N SER A 184 1.55 15.67 -8.44
CA SER A 184 1.97 16.97 -7.89
C SER A 184 1.64 17.14 -6.39
N HIS A 185 0.57 16.52 -5.90
CA HIS A 185 0.32 16.31 -4.46
C HIS A 185 1.31 15.29 -3.90
N SER A 186 1.50 14.20 -4.66
CA SER A 186 2.68 13.36 -4.68
C SER A 186 3.89 14.16 -5.18
N TYR A 187 4.75 13.58 -6.03
CA TYR A 187 6.20 13.82 -6.26
C TYR A 187 6.75 15.26 -6.45
N VAL A 188 6.00 16.33 -6.19
CA VAL A 188 6.47 17.71 -6.03
C VAL A 188 6.35 18.22 -4.57
N ARG A 189 5.32 17.84 -3.80
CA ARG A 189 4.93 18.55 -2.54
C ARG A 189 5.12 17.79 -1.21
N GLY A 190 6.02 16.81 -1.14
CA GLY A 190 6.37 16.22 0.18
C GLY A 190 7.30 15.00 0.16
N ASN A 191 6.74 13.79 0.33
CA ASN A 191 7.42 12.59 0.84
C ASN A 191 8.56 12.15 -0.05
N TRP A 192 8.45 12.20 -1.36
CA TRP A 192 9.48 11.67 -2.27
C TRP A 192 9.60 12.59 -3.46
N ARG A 193 9.74 13.87 -3.08
CA ARG A 193 10.10 14.98 -3.96
C ARG A 193 11.63 15.15 -3.96
N ARG A 194 12.33 14.77 -2.87
CA ARG A 194 13.78 14.57 -2.88
C ARG A 194 14.08 13.28 -3.65
N SER A 195 15.27 13.20 -4.24
CA SER A 195 15.74 11.95 -4.81
C SER A 195 16.14 10.99 -3.69
N THR A 196 15.61 9.77 -3.74
CA THR A 196 16.09 8.65 -2.93
C THR A 196 16.81 7.66 -3.86
N PRO A 197 18.04 7.21 -3.53
CA PRO A 197 18.74 6.19 -4.31
C PRO A 197 17.87 4.96 -4.56
N ASP A 198 17.92 4.46 -5.80
CA ASP A 198 17.20 3.28 -6.32
C ASP A 198 15.66 3.22 -6.14
N ALA A 199 15.06 4.23 -5.50
CA ALA A 199 13.63 4.34 -5.23
C ALA A 199 12.92 5.31 -6.21
N GLY A 200 12.99 5.02 -7.51
CA GLY A 200 12.18 5.68 -8.53
C GLY A 200 10.69 5.28 -8.47
N SER A 201 9.81 5.99 -9.21
CA SER A 201 8.32 5.82 -9.22
C SER A 201 7.86 4.35 -9.31
N LEU A 202 8.65 3.51 -9.97
CA LEU A 202 8.40 2.08 -10.16
C LEU A 202 8.44 1.30 -8.83
N LEU A 203 9.53 1.35 -8.05
CA LEU A 203 9.58 0.70 -6.72
C LEU A 203 8.59 1.31 -5.75
N THR A 204 8.49 2.62 -5.83
CA THR A 204 7.89 3.43 -4.81
C THR A 204 6.37 3.36 -4.78
N LYS A 205 5.75 3.14 -5.95
CA LYS A 205 4.33 2.85 -5.98
C LYS A 205 3.94 1.65 -6.84
N SER A 206 4.56 1.51 -8.01
CA SER A 206 4.26 0.41 -8.93
C SER A 206 4.99 -0.91 -8.62
N CYS A 207 5.55 -1.07 -7.42
CA CYS A 207 6.05 -2.37 -6.98
C CYS A 207 4.91 -3.39 -6.86
N HIS A 208 3.72 -2.93 -6.45
CA HIS A 208 2.54 -3.78 -6.38
C HIS A 208 1.87 -4.03 -7.73
N ASP A 209 2.26 -3.28 -8.76
CA ASP A 209 1.82 -3.43 -10.16
C ASP A 209 2.68 -4.53 -10.82
N ILE A 210 4.00 -4.46 -10.62
CA ILE A 210 4.92 -5.57 -10.92
C ILE A 210 4.55 -6.83 -10.11
N ASP A 211 4.20 -6.71 -8.82
CA ASP A 211 3.71 -7.86 -8.04
C ASP A 211 2.39 -8.42 -8.57
N PHE A 212 1.47 -7.57 -9.03
CA PHE A 212 0.21 -7.99 -9.63
C PHE A 212 0.42 -8.74 -10.96
N LEU A 213 1.31 -8.24 -11.84
CA LEU A 213 1.77 -8.97 -13.03
C LEU A 213 2.29 -10.37 -12.67
N LEU A 214 3.17 -10.44 -11.67
CA LEU A 214 3.77 -11.69 -11.22
C LEU A 214 2.75 -12.60 -10.50
N TRP A 215 1.70 -12.05 -9.89
CA TRP A 215 0.60 -12.82 -9.28
C TRP A 215 -0.36 -13.44 -10.31
N LEU A 216 -0.53 -12.78 -11.46
CA LEU A 216 -1.26 -13.34 -12.60
C LEU A 216 -0.42 -14.41 -13.35
N LEU A 217 0.85 -14.12 -13.63
CA LEU A 217 1.68 -14.96 -14.52
C LEU A 217 2.56 -16.00 -13.80
N CYS A 218 3.06 -15.69 -12.61
CA CYS A 218 4.12 -16.47 -11.95
C CYS A 218 3.64 -17.25 -10.73
N SER A 219 2.73 -16.68 -9.94
CA SER A 219 2.21 -17.31 -8.72
C SER A 219 1.41 -18.58 -9.02
N PRO A 220 1.42 -19.59 -8.13
CA PRO A 220 0.67 -20.84 -8.31
C PRO A 220 -0.82 -20.64 -8.64
N SER A 221 -1.29 -21.35 -9.65
CA SER A 221 -2.69 -21.42 -10.09
C SER A 221 -3.06 -22.87 -10.45
N PRO A 222 -4.33 -23.20 -10.73
CA PRO A 222 -4.71 -24.50 -11.30
C PRO A 222 -3.97 -24.85 -12.60
N LEU A 223 -3.50 -23.85 -13.37
CA LEU A 223 -2.81 -24.03 -14.65
C LEU A 223 -1.30 -24.27 -14.46
N THR A 224 -0.64 -23.44 -13.65
CA THR A 224 0.82 -23.52 -13.39
C THR A 224 1.16 -24.58 -12.34
N GLY A 225 0.20 -24.92 -11.49
CA GLY A 225 0.40 -25.74 -10.30
C GLY A 225 1.39 -25.12 -9.31
N ARG A 226 2.00 -25.94 -8.46
CA ARG A 226 3.12 -25.56 -7.57
C ARG A 226 4.48 -25.91 -8.19
N LYS A 227 4.62 -25.78 -9.52
CA LYS A 227 5.88 -26.03 -10.26
C LYS A 227 6.79 -24.79 -10.23
N ARG A 228 7.88 -24.80 -11.00
CA ARG A 228 8.74 -23.62 -11.18
C ARG A 228 7.89 -22.42 -11.68
N PRO A 229 7.94 -21.25 -11.02
CA PRO A 229 7.19 -20.07 -11.46
C PRO A 229 7.71 -19.55 -12.81
N HIS A 230 6.81 -19.01 -13.64
CA HIS A 230 7.14 -18.36 -14.91
C HIS A 230 7.76 -16.98 -14.66
N LEU A 231 8.96 -16.92 -14.09
CA LEU A 231 9.65 -15.65 -13.85
C LEU A 231 10.14 -15.03 -15.18
N PRO A 232 10.25 -13.68 -15.26
CA PRO A 232 10.82 -13.01 -16.43
C PRO A 232 12.20 -13.58 -16.78
N THR A 233 12.44 -13.84 -18.07
CA THR A 233 13.78 -14.19 -18.58
C THR A 233 14.62 -12.92 -18.79
N THR A 234 13.99 -11.86 -19.31
CA THR A 234 14.59 -10.55 -19.50
C THR A 234 13.74 -9.45 -18.86
N VAL A 235 14.41 -8.38 -18.43
CA VAL A 235 13.78 -7.15 -17.93
C VAL A 235 14.39 -5.95 -18.65
N MET A 236 13.54 -5.10 -19.21
CA MET A 236 13.91 -3.82 -19.80
C MET A 236 13.02 -2.73 -19.19
N SER A 237 13.57 -1.53 -19.02
CA SER A 237 12.79 -0.37 -18.61
C SER A 237 13.35 0.89 -19.25
N SER A 238 12.48 1.85 -19.55
CA SER A 238 12.86 3.17 -20.04
C SER A 238 12.01 4.23 -19.34
N GLY A 239 12.57 5.42 -19.11
CA GLY A 239 11.85 6.49 -18.43
C GLY A 239 12.76 7.61 -17.92
N ALA A 240 12.26 8.84 -18.01
CA ALA A 240 12.94 10.05 -17.57
C ALA A 240 11.95 11.04 -16.94
N LEU A 241 12.42 11.81 -15.95
CA LEU A 241 11.67 12.88 -15.30
C LEU A 241 11.33 13.97 -16.32
N ASN A 242 10.15 13.94 -16.95
CA ASN A 242 9.88 14.79 -18.13
C ASN A 242 9.13 16.11 -17.84
N HIS A 243 8.38 16.19 -16.73
CA HIS A 243 7.56 17.36 -16.37
C HIS A 243 8.26 18.27 -15.38
N PHE A 244 8.56 17.78 -14.17
CA PHE A 244 9.12 18.59 -13.09
C PHE A 244 10.66 18.74 -13.20
N ARG A 245 11.13 19.43 -14.25
CA ARG A 245 12.55 19.87 -14.39
C ARG A 245 12.67 21.38 -14.16
N ARG A 246 13.83 21.83 -13.67
CA ARG A 246 14.18 23.27 -13.56
C ARG A 246 13.93 24.04 -14.88
N THR A 247 14.13 23.41 -16.04
CA THR A 247 13.88 24.00 -17.38
C THR A 247 12.41 24.12 -17.79
N ARG A 248 11.47 23.48 -17.09
CA ARG A 248 10.01 23.64 -17.30
C ARG A 248 9.33 24.56 -16.28
N LYS A 249 10.08 25.14 -15.33
CA LYS A 249 9.53 26.13 -14.40
C LYS A 249 9.06 27.37 -15.20
N PRO A 250 7.84 27.90 -14.99
CA PRO A 250 7.39 29.12 -15.66
C PRO A 250 8.34 30.29 -15.40
N LYS A 251 8.61 31.14 -16.40
CA LYS A 251 9.55 32.27 -16.26
C LYS A 251 9.09 33.28 -15.20
N SER A 252 7.79 33.60 -15.16
CA SER A 252 7.16 34.46 -14.14
C SER A 252 7.17 33.84 -12.73
N ALA A 253 7.35 32.52 -12.59
CA ALA A 253 7.58 31.90 -11.28
C ALA A 253 9.01 32.16 -10.74
N GLY A 254 9.90 32.79 -11.52
CA GLY A 254 11.22 33.26 -11.10
C GLY A 254 11.96 32.30 -10.18
N LYS A 255 12.30 32.76 -8.96
CA LYS A 255 12.91 31.93 -7.92
C LYS A 255 11.92 31.29 -6.93
N VAL A 256 10.65 31.71 -6.84
CA VAL A 256 9.76 31.27 -5.76
C VAL A 256 9.45 29.77 -5.80
N THR A 257 9.29 29.17 -4.62
CA THR A 257 9.07 27.73 -4.40
C THR A 257 7.62 27.44 -4.00
N ASN A 258 7.01 28.30 -3.18
CA ASN A 258 5.59 28.24 -2.83
C ASN A 258 4.65 28.84 -3.92
N CYS A 259 3.45 28.25 -4.09
CA CYS A 259 2.44 28.73 -5.04
C CYS A 259 1.78 30.08 -4.66
N LEU A 260 1.56 30.34 -3.37
CA LEU A 260 0.85 31.54 -2.87
C LEU A 260 1.64 32.85 -3.04
N ARG A 261 2.88 32.75 -3.55
CA ARG A 261 3.78 33.89 -3.87
C ARG A 261 4.20 33.89 -5.33
N CYS A 262 3.49 33.13 -6.19
CA CYS A 262 3.90 32.84 -7.56
C CYS A 262 3.05 33.61 -8.57
N GLU A 263 3.65 34.55 -9.30
CA GLU A 263 3.01 35.30 -10.38
C GLU A 263 2.43 34.37 -11.48
N ALA A 264 3.01 33.18 -11.66
CA ALA A 264 2.51 32.19 -12.59
C ALA A 264 1.31 31.37 -12.09
N GLU A 265 0.90 31.49 -10.81
CA GLU A 265 -0.20 30.72 -10.20
C GLU A 265 -1.42 30.71 -11.11
N THR A 266 -1.88 31.89 -11.53
CA THR A 266 -3.20 32.09 -12.16
C THR A 266 -3.36 31.34 -13.48
N SER A 267 -2.27 31.01 -14.17
CA SER A 267 -2.24 30.16 -15.37
C SER A 267 -1.65 28.75 -15.14
N CYS A 268 -1.09 28.48 -13.96
CA CYS A 268 -0.48 27.20 -13.63
C CYS A 268 -1.54 26.13 -13.30
N LEU A 269 -1.53 25.03 -14.06
CA LEU A 269 -2.32 23.83 -13.76
C LEU A 269 -1.90 23.22 -12.41
N TYR A 270 -0.60 23.24 -12.10
CA TYR A 270 -0.02 22.61 -10.91
C TYR A 270 -0.24 23.38 -9.60
N SER A 271 -1.00 24.48 -9.62
CA SER A 271 -1.25 25.33 -8.44
C SER A 271 -1.80 24.54 -7.26
N ALA A 272 -1.20 24.71 -6.09
CA ALA A 272 -1.73 24.16 -4.84
C ALA A 272 -3.07 24.80 -4.46
N GLU A 273 -3.21 26.12 -4.68
CA GLU A 273 -4.40 26.90 -4.35
C GLU A 273 -5.63 26.36 -5.09
N LYS A 274 -5.55 26.23 -6.42
CA LYS A 274 -6.66 25.69 -7.23
C LYS A 274 -7.00 24.24 -6.91
N ILE A 275 -5.98 23.40 -6.73
CA ILE A 275 -6.20 21.98 -6.45
C ILE A 275 -6.90 21.82 -5.11
N TYR A 276 -6.41 22.45 -4.04
CA TYR A 276 -6.91 22.19 -2.70
C TYR A 276 -8.05 23.13 -2.27
N ARG A 277 -7.93 24.45 -2.43
CA ARG A 277 -8.99 25.39 -2.07
C ARG A 277 -10.15 25.32 -3.05
N ASP A 278 -9.89 25.63 -4.33
CA ASP A 278 -10.98 25.85 -5.28
C ASP A 278 -11.74 24.55 -5.57
N VAL A 279 -11.02 23.50 -6.00
CA VAL A 279 -11.64 22.20 -6.31
C VAL A 279 -12.05 21.46 -5.03
N TRP A 280 -11.11 21.03 -4.19
CA TRP A 280 -11.49 20.09 -3.10
C TRP A 280 -12.27 20.74 -1.95
N LEU A 281 -11.87 21.92 -1.45
CA LEU A 281 -12.52 22.54 -0.29
C LEU A 281 -13.83 23.26 -0.66
N ARG A 282 -13.84 24.08 -1.73
CA ARG A 282 -14.98 24.95 -2.05
C ARG A 282 -15.97 24.35 -3.04
N GLU A 283 -15.51 23.74 -4.14
CA GLU A 283 -16.37 23.13 -5.16
C GLU A 283 -16.89 21.74 -4.71
N LYS A 284 -16.00 20.81 -4.34
CA LYS A 284 -16.39 19.44 -3.95
C LYS A 284 -16.89 19.33 -2.52
N ARG A 285 -16.36 20.14 -1.59
CA ARG A 285 -16.63 20.07 -0.14
C ARG A 285 -16.42 18.66 0.45
N ASP A 286 -15.42 17.93 -0.04
CA ASP A 286 -15.00 16.63 0.52
C ASP A 286 -13.76 16.86 1.41
N THR A 287 -13.91 16.68 2.72
CA THR A 287 -12.83 16.82 3.72
C THR A 287 -11.83 15.65 3.69
N GLY A 288 -12.05 14.63 2.87
CA GLY A 288 -11.22 13.44 2.73
C GLY A 288 -9.89 13.68 1.99
N TRP A 289 -9.45 12.69 1.20
CA TRP A 289 -8.22 12.81 0.42
C TRP A 289 -8.45 13.72 -0.80
N PRO A 290 -7.58 14.73 -1.08
CA PRO A 290 -6.27 14.96 -0.46
C PRO A 290 -6.24 15.93 0.73
N LEU A 291 -7.33 16.62 1.08
CA LEU A 291 -7.33 17.65 2.14
C LEU A 291 -6.88 17.13 3.50
N LYS A 292 -7.36 15.96 3.95
CA LYS A 292 -6.97 15.35 5.23
C LYS A 292 -5.49 14.92 5.29
N ILE A 293 -4.76 14.95 4.18
CA ILE A 293 -3.30 14.74 4.17
C ILE A 293 -2.56 16.07 4.39
N VAL A 294 -3.08 17.18 3.86
CA VAL A 294 -2.51 18.52 4.05
C VAL A 294 -2.81 19.01 5.47
N VAL A 295 -4.09 18.98 5.87
CA VAL A 295 -4.58 19.36 7.21
C VAL A 295 -5.35 18.18 7.81
N PRO A 296 -4.74 17.35 8.68
CA PRO A 296 -5.42 16.21 9.32
C PRO A 296 -6.71 16.58 10.07
N GLU A 297 -6.70 17.77 10.68
CA GLU A 297 -7.79 18.35 11.48
C GLU A 297 -8.95 18.92 10.65
N ILE A 298 -8.88 18.92 9.31
CA ILE A 298 -9.80 19.71 8.45
C ILE A 298 -11.28 19.39 8.67
N GLU A 299 -11.60 18.12 8.94
CA GLU A 299 -12.95 17.63 9.25
C GLU A 299 -13.49 18.17 10.59
N ASP A 300 -12.64 18.22 11.61
CA ASP A 300 -12.97 18.78 12.93
C ASP A 300 -13.11 20.31 12.85
N ILE A 301 -12.26 20.97 12.07
CA ILE A 301 -12.33 22.43 11.85
C ILE A 301 -13.62 22.80 11.10
N VAL A 302 -13.97 22.11 10.01
CA VAL A 302 -15.25 22.34 9.30
C VAL A 302 -16.43 22.12 10.25
N ARG A 303 -16.43 21.04 11.05
CA ARG A 303 -17.52 20.71 11.97
C ARG A 303 -17.69 21.70 13.13
N THR A 304 -16.61 22.33 13.60
CA THR A 304 -16.63 23.17 14.81
C THR A 304 -16.50 24.68 14.55
N LYS A 305 -15.92 25.08 13.41
CA LYS A 305 -15.61 26.48 13.06
C LYS A 305 -16.02 26.87 11.62
N GLY A 306 -16.53 25.93 10.82
CA GLY A 306 -17.03 26.18 9.48
C GLY A 306 -15.97 26.22 8.37
N TRP A 307 -16.45 26.30 7.13
CA TRP A 307 -15.64 26.19 5.91
C TRP A 307 -14.63 27.33 5.72
N ASP A 308 -14.94 28.54 6.19
CA ASP A 308 -14.05 29.69 6.00
C ASP A 308 -12.83 29.62 6.92
N GLN A 309 -13.00 29.17 8.17
CA GLN A 309 -11.87 28.89 9.06
C GLN A 309 -11.06 27.68 8.59
N ALA A 310 -11.71 26.69 7.98
CA ALA A 310 -11.05 25.56 7.34
C ALA A 310 -10.21 26.00 6.13
N GLU A 311 -10.66 26.99 5.36
CA GLU A 311 -9.86 27.63 4.32
C GLU A 311 -8.65 28.35 4.91
N THR A 312 -8.80 29.15 5.96
CA THR A 312 -7.66 29.84 6.58
C THR A 312 -6.56 28.86 6.98
N VAL A 313 -6.90 27.79 7.71
CA VAL A 313 -5.92 26.77 8.13
C VAL A 313 -5.34 26.00 6.94
N LEU A 314 -6.13 25.74 5.89
CA LEU A 314 -5.62 25.15 4.65
C LEU A 314 -4.62 26.09 3.96
N MET A 315 -4.92 27.37 3.83
CA MET A 315 -4.06 28.34 3.16
C MET A 315 -2.78 28.61 3.96
N ASP A 316 -2.85 28.67 5.30
CA ASP A 316 -1.68 28.71 6.18
C ASP A 316 -0.80 27.47 5.97
N LYS A 317 -1.40 26.28 5.94
CA LYS A 317 -0.68 25.01 5.71
C LYS A 317 -0.10 24.90 4.30
N LEU A 318 -0.72 25.54 3.31
CA LEU A 318 -0.21 25.67 1.95
C LEU A 318 0.80 26.81 1.78
N ALA A 319 0.95 27.70 2.76
CA ALA A 319 2.00 28.71 2.82
C ALA A 319 3.34 28.16 3.36
N GLU A 320 3.33 26.96 3.96
CA GLU A 320 4.54 26.20 4.27
C GLU A 320 5.32 25.94 2.96
N ASP A 321 6.58 26.36 2.91
CA ASP A 321 7.42 26.19 1.74
C ASP A 321 8.35 24.98 1.91
N TRP A 322 8.20 24.00 1.03
CA TRP A 322 8.80 22.67 1.17
C TRP A 322 10.03 22.52 0.25
N ASP A 323 10.98 23.46 0.41
CA ASP A 323 12.13 23.71 -0.48
C ASP A 323 13.24 22.64 -0.43
N GLU A 324 14.47 22.94 -0.88
CA GLU A 324 15.59 21.99 -0.88
C GLU A 324 16.00 21.50 0.55
N SER A 325 15.57 22.18 1.61
CA SER A 325 15.78 21.77 3.02
C SER A 325 14.83 20.68 3.52
N THR A 326 13.70 20.46 2.84
CA THR A 326 12.57 19.72 3.43
C THR A 326 12.76 18.18 3.45
N PRO A 327 12.32 17.50 4.53
CA PRO A 327 12.32 16.03 4.60
C PRO A 327 11.43 15.34 3.57
N ASP A 328 11.65 14.04 3.40
CA ASP A 328 10.86 13.19 2.52
C ASP A 328 9.59 12.66 3.29
N GLU A 329 8.68 13.58 3.74
CA GLU A 329 7.46 13.32 4.60
C GLU A 329 5.95 13.27 4.07
N VAL A 330 5.52 13.69 2.84
CA VAL A 330 4.10 13.51 2.27
C VAL A 330 3.91 13.24 0.70
N VAL A 331 3.80 12.01 0.08
CA VAL A 331 3.77 11.79 -1.45
C VAL A 331 3.09 10.53 -2.15
N ARG A 332 3.76 9.37 -2.42
CA ARG A 332 3.67 8.34 -3.56
C ARG A 332 2.24 7.85 -4.13
N GLY A 333 1.98 7.54 -5.47
CA GLY A 333 0.64 7.11 -6.16
C GLY A 333 0.61 6.34 -7.58
N ARG A 334 -0.53 5.79 -8.19
CA ARG A 334 -0.95 4.30 -8.39
C ARG A 334 -2.21 3.85 -9.31
N SER A 335 -2.15 2.82 -10.25
CA SER A 335 -3.24 1.99 -10.99
C SER A 335 -2.79 0.92 -12.10
N TRP A 336 -3.51 0.52 -13.21
CA TRP A 336 -3.67 -0.92 -13.76
C TRP A 336 -3.37 -1.42 -15.28
N ILE A 337 -4.15 -2.38 -15.91
CA ILE A 337 -3.70 -3.51 -16.87
C ILE A 337 -4.62 -3.96 -18.10
N TYR A 338 -4.08 -4.72 -19.11
CA TYR A 338 -4.73 -5.43 -20.30
C TYR A 338 -4.29 -6.93 -20.59
N GLY A 339 -4.82 -7.63 -21.64
CA GLY A 339 -4.65 -9.11 -21.87
C GLY A 339 -4.59 -9.69 -23.33
N SER A 340 -4.82 -11.01 -23.49
CA SER A 340 -4.31 -11.86 -24.61
C SER A 340 -5.29 -12.32 -25.74
N LEU A 341 -5.78 -13.57 -25.77
CA LEU A 341 -6.50 -14.21 -26.92
C LEU A 341 -7.98 -13.80 -27.02
N GLY A 342 -8.20 -12.54 -26.68
CA GLY A 342 -9.44 -11.87 -26.40
C GLY A 342 -9.05 -10.70 -25.52
N GLU A 343 -9.53 -9.52 -25.83
CA GLU A 343 -9.19 -8.34 -25.04
C GLU A 343 -9.95 -8.40 -23.71
N ILE A 344 -9.23 -8.30 -22.59
CA ILE A 344 -9.85 -7.94 -21.31
C ILE A 344 -9.48 -6.51 -20.99
N THR A 345 -10.50 -5.66 -20.99
CA THR A 345 -10.43 -4.27 -20.48
C THR A 345 -11.09 -4.26 -19.12
N TYR A 346 -10.57 -3.47 -18.17
CA TYR A 346 -11.23 -3.35 -16.87
C TYR A 346 -10.95 -2.04 -16.14
N ASP A 347 -11.89 -1.69 -15.26
CA ASP A 347 -11.75 -0.66 -14.24
C ASP A 347 -12.21 -1.19 -12.88
N SER A 348 -12.45 -0.32 -11.89
CA SER A 348 -12.91 -0.74 -10.57
C SER A 348 -14.36 -1.26 -10.52
N SER A 349 -15.14 -1.03 -11.57
CA SER A 349 -16.59 -1.23 -11.67
C SER A 349 -17.01 -2.29 -12.69
N ALA A 350 -16.20 -2.55 -13.72
CA ALA A 350 -16.49 -3.52 -14.76
C ALA A 350 -15.23 -4.23 -15.29
N ILE A 351 -15.38 -5.50 -15.64
CA ILE A 351 -14.40 -6.25 -16.46
C ILE A 351 -15.12 -6.62 -17.76
N THR A 352 -14.62 -6.14 -18.89
CA THR A 352 -15.17 -6.44 -20.21
C THR A 352 -14.25 -7.43 -20.93
N VAL A 353 -14.77 -8.62 -21.19
CA VAL A 353 -14.07 -9.70 -21.88
C VAL A 353 -14.61 -9.79 -23.31
N HIS A 354 -13.79 -9.44 -24.31
CA HIS A 354 -14.11 -9.62 -25.73
C HIS A 354 -13.38 -10.85 -26.28
N THR A 355 -14.09 -11.92 -26.58
CA THR A 355 -13.50 -13.18 -27.04
C THR A 355 -13.42 -13.27 -28.57
N PHE A 356 -12.20 -13.37 -29.11
CA PHE A 356 -11.99 -13.37 -30.57
C PHE A 356 -12.59 -14.60 -31.29
N ALA A 357 -12.86 -15.69 -30.58
CA ALA A 357 -13.36 -16.94 -31.16
C ALA A 357 -14.87 -16.93 -31.49
N ASP A 358 -15.68 -16.14 -30.76
CA ASP A 358 -17.11 -15.97 -31.00
C ASP A 358 -17.50 -14.51 -31.35
N GLY A 359 -16.54 -13.57 -31.24
CA GLY A 359 -16.75 -12.14 -31.45
C GLY A 359 -17.57 -11.46 -30.35
N LEU A 360 -17.89 -12.17 -29.25
CA LEU A 360 -18.81 -11.67 -28.22
C LEU A 360 -18.07 -10.90 -27.13
N THR A 361 -18.62 -9.74 -26.80
CA THR A 361 -18.21 -8.93 -25.65
C THR A 361 -19.11 -9.22 -24.45
N ARG A 362 -18.51 -9.71 -23.37
CA ARG A 362 -19.17 -10.06 -22.10
C ARG A 362 -18.68 -9.13 -20.99
N THR A 363 -19.53 -8.25 -20.49
CA THR A 363 -19.20 -7.36 -19.37
C THR A 363 -19.64 -7.95 -18.03
N HIS A 364 -18.67 -8.28 -17.19
CA HIS A 364 -18.87 -8.61 -15.78
C HIS A 364 -18.91 -7.32 -14.97
N VAL A 365 -20.12 -6.87 -14.62
CA VAL A 365 -20.30 -5.77 -13.65
C VAL A 365 -19.80 -6.24 -12.29
N ILE A 366 -18.90 -5.47 -11.68
CA ILE A 366 -18.39 -5.71 -10.35
C ILE A 366 -19.36 -5.08 -9.34
N PRO A 367 -19.91 -5.85 -8.38
CA PRO A 367 -20.83 -5.29 -7.40
C PRO A 367 -20.19 -4.15 -6.61
N LYS A 368 -20.83 -2.98 -6.63
CA LYS A 368 -20.35 -1.81 -5.87
C LYS A 368 -20.20 -2.16 -4.40
N GLN A 369 -19.04 -1.81 -3.85
CA GLN A 369 -18.77 -1.93 -2.42
C GLN A 369 -19.32 -0.70 -1.68
N ALA A 370 -19.26 -0.70 -0.35
CA ALA A 370 -19.51 0.53 0.42
C ALA A 370 -18.49 1.62 0.01
N PRO A 371 -18.85 2.91 -0.03
CA PRO A 371 -17.96 3.97 -0.57
C PRO A 371 -16.57 4.05 0.10
N GLU A 372 -16.47 3.75 1.39
CA GLU A 372 -15.23 3.68 2.17
C GLU A 372 -14.34 2.47 1.81
N VAL A 373 -14.94 1.41 1.26
CA VAL A 373 -14.25 0.24 0.70
C VAL A 373 -13.81 0.54 -0.74
N GLU A 374 -14.68 1.14 -1.56
CA GLU A 374 -14.39 1.49 -2.96
C GLU A 374 -13.26 2.53 -3.07
N LYS A 375 -13.28 3.59 -2.23
CA LYS A 375 -12.18 4.57 -2.10
C LYS A 375 -10.85 3.95 -1.64
N SER A 376 -10.85 2.71 -1.12
CA SER A 376 -9.68 2.00 -0.59
C SER A 376 -9.07 1.01 -1.61
N HIS A 377 -8.54 1.55 -2.71
CA HIS A 377 -8.04 0.79 -3.89
C HIS A 377 -9.07 -0.19 -4.49
N GLY A 378 -10.35 0.22 -4.57
CA GLY A 378 -11.44 -0.65 -5.03
C GLY A 378 -11.63 -1.87 -4.13
N GLY A 379 -11.48 -1.71 -2.82
CA GLY A 379 -11.60 -2.76 -1.79
C GLY A 379 -10.31 -3.50 -1.44
N GLY A 380 -9.21 -3.28 -2.17
CA GLY A 380 -7.95 -4.00 -1.96
C GLY A 380 -7.35 -3.86 -0.55
N ASP A 381 -7.51 -2.70 0.10
CA ASP A 381 -7.03 -2.51 1.48
C ASP A 381 -7.78 -3.41 2.48
N TRP A 382 -9.09 -3.55 2.28
CA TRP A 382 -9.97 -4.31 3.16
C TRP A 382 -9.80 -5.82 2.95
N GLY A 383 -9.68 -6.25 1.69
CA GLY A 383 -9.38 -7.64 1.36
C GLY A 383 -8.02 -8.08 1.90
N LEU A 384 -6.99 -7.23 1.83
CA LEU A 384 -5.67 -7.50 2.42
C LEU A 384 -5.72 -7.60 3.96
N ALA A 385 -6.39 -6.67 4.64
CA ALA A 385 -6.56 -6.74 6.09
C ALA A 385 -7.32 -8.01 6.52
N GLY A 386 -8.42 -8.34 5.84
CA GLY A 386 -9.20 -9.55 6.08
C GLY A 386 -8.41 -10.84 5.84
N ALA A 387 -7.65 -10.90 4.74
CA ALA A 387 -6.74 -12.00 4.42
C ALA A 387 -5.71 -12.23 5.54
N PHE A 388 -5.02 -11.17 5.97
CA PHE A 388 -4.01 -11.25 7.02
C PHE A 388 -4.61 -11.67 8.37
N VAL A 389 -5.72 -11.05 8.82
CA VAL A 389 -6.34 -11.41 10.10
C VAL A 389 -6.87 -12.85 10.10
N ASN A 390 -7.49 -13.31 9.01
CA ASN A 390 -7.96 -14.69 8.90
C ASN A 390 -6.81 -15.70 8.89
N ALA A 391 -5.68 -15.38 8.25
CA ALA A 391 -4.46 -16.19 8.32
C ALA A 391 -3.93 -16.32 9.76
N VAL A 392 -3.88 -15.20 10.50
CA VAL A 392 -3.46 -15.19 11.92
C VAL A 392 -4.36 -16.11 12.75
N ILE A 393 -5.68 -15.96 12.68
CA ILE A 393 -6.62 -16.76 13.47
C ILE A 393 -6.53 -18.24 13.12
N ALA A 394 -6.45 -18.56 11.82
CA ALA A 394 -6.31 -19.94 11.38
C ALA A 394 -5.06 -20.61 11.99
N SER A 395 -3.94 -19.88 12.05
CA SER A 395 -2.68 -20.39 12.60
C SER A 395 -2.61 -20.46 14.13
N GLU A 396 -3.25 -19.53 14.85
CA GLU A 396 -3.13 -19.43 16.32
C GLU A 396 -4.29 -20.11 17.08
N ALA A 397 -5.45 -20.32 16.44
CA ALA A 397 -6.67 -20.80 17.11
C ALA A 397 -7.38 -21.97 16.40
N GLU A 398 -7.21 -22.14 15.09
CA GLU A 398 -7.93 -23.16 14.30
C GLU A 398 -7.03 -24.36 13.91
N GLY A 399 -5.81 -24.42 14.46
CA GLY A 399 -4.89 -25.57 14.34
C GLY A 399 -4.22 -25.73 12.98
N MET A 400 -4.36 -24.77 12.07
CA MET A 400 -3.72 -24.79 10.75
C MET A 400 -2.23 -24.48 10.88
N SER A 401 -1.35 -25.13 10.12
CA SER A 401 0.06 -24.71 10.15
C SER A 401 0.20 -23.31 9.56
N VAL A 402 1.17 -22.53 10.07
CA VAL A 402 1.45 -21.18 9.59
C VAL A 402 1.65 -21.15 8.07
N LYS A 403 2.33 -22.16 7.50
CA LYS A 403 2.56 -22.29 6.05
C LYS A 403 1.26 -22.49 5.26
N GLU A 404 0.32 -23.27 5.78
CA GLU A 404 -0.98 -23.48 5.15
C GLU A 404 -1.87 -22.24 5.26
N ALA A 405 -1.91 -21.59 6.43
CA ALA A 405 -2.69 -20.38 6.64
C ALA A 405 -2.17 -19.22 5.77
N GLN A 406 -0.85 -19.05 5.69
CA GLN A 406 -0.16 -18.12 4.79
C GLN A 406 -0.61 -18.34 3.33
N TRP A 407 -0.49 -19.56 2.81
CA TRP A 407 -0.85 -19.86 1.42
C TRP A 407 -2.36 -19.86 1.14
N LYS A 408 -3.21 -20.20 2.13
CA LYS A 408 -4.67 -20.25 1.98
C LYS A 408 -5.33 -18.87 1.97
N PHE A 409 -4.86 -17.96 2.83
CA PHE A 409 -5.53 -16.68 3.06
C PHE A 409 -4.74 -15.49 2.51
N VAL A 410 -3.41 -15.46 2.67
CA VAL A 410 -2.57 -14.36 2.14
C VAL A 410 -2.24 -14.60 0.66
N GLY A 411 -2.03 -15.85 0.26
CA GLY A 411 -1.84 -16.23 -1.15
C GLY A 411 -0.46 -15.87 -1.74
N CYS A 412 0.53 -15.66 -0.89
CA CYS A 412 1.95 -15.50 -1.21
C CYS A 412 2.82 -15.89 -0.02
N ASP A 413 4.13 -16.01 -0.21
CA ASP A 413 5.12 -16.06 0.85
C ASP A 413 6.24 -15.02 0.65
N LEU A 414 7.22 -15.01 1.54
CA LEU A 414 8.28 -14.00 1.54
C LEU A 414 9.23 -14.16 0.34
N ASP A 415 9.35 -15.33 -0.28
CA ASP A 415 10.14 -15.53 -1.49
C ASP A 415 9.45 -14.95 -2.74
N GLU A 416 8.11 -15.05 -2.84
CA GLU A 416 7.35 -14.30 -3.85
C GLU A 416 7.52 -12.78 -3.67
N ILE A 417 7.34 -12.28 -2.43
CA ILE A 417 7.44 -10.85 -2.10
C ILE A 417 8.83 -10.30 -2.43
N VAL A 418 9.91 -10.97 -2.01
CA VAL A 418 11.27 -10.51 -2.33
C VAL A 418 11.55 -10.63 -3.84
N THR A 419 10.97 -11.63 -4.52
CA THR A 419 11.13 -11.78 -5.99
C THR A 419 10.41 -10.67 -6.77
N SER A 420 9.23 -10.21 -6.37
CA SER A 420 8.57 -9.08 -7.05
C SER A 420 9.32 -7.76 -6.87
N HIS A 421 9.92 -7.56 -5.70
CA HIS A 421 10.87 -6.45 -5.48
C HIS A 421 12.16 -6.62 -6.30
N ALA A 422 12.68 -7.84 -6.46
CA ALA A 422 13.86 -8.09 -7.30
C ALA A 422 13.63 -7.70 -8.76
N VAL A 423 12.45 -7.98 -9.35
CA VAL A 423 12.10 -7.56 -10.72
C VAL A 423 12.07 -6.03 -10.85
N VAL A 424 11.53 -5.33 -9.84
CA VAL A 424 11.54 -3.86 -9.76
C VAL A 424 12.97 -3.29 -9.73
N PHE A 425 13.85 -3.86 -8.90
CA PHE A 425 15.25 -3.41 -8.81
C PHE A 425 16.02 -3.69 -10.10
N ALA A 426 15.78 -4.84 -10.76
CA ALA A 426 16.31 -5.15 -12.08
C ALA A 426 15.84 -4.14 -13.14
N ALA A 427 14.57 -3.73 -13.09
CA ALA A 427 14.02 -2.74 -14.00
C ALA A 427 14.62 -1.33 -13.78
N GLU A 428 14.81 -0.89 -12.54
CA GLU A 428 15.47 0.39 -12.25
C GLU A 428 16.96 0.37 -12.66
N GLU A 429 17.67 -0.75 -12.49
CA GLU A 429 19.03 -0.91 -13.02
C GLU A 429 19.06 -0.89 -14.55
N ALA A 430 18.15 -1.62 -15.22
CA ALA A 430 17.98 -1.60 -16.67
C ALA A 430 17.77 -0.16 -17.19
N ARG A 431 16.88 0.61 -16.54
CA ARG A 431 16.57 2.00 -16.87
C ARG A 431 17.77 2.94 -16.70
N LYS A 432 18.53 2.78 -15.62
CA LYS A 432 19.73 3.60 -15.33
C LYS A 432 20.88 3.30 -16.28
N ARG A 433 21.18 2.01 -16.50
CA ARG A 433 22.31 1.54 -17.32
C ARG A 433 21.98 1.53 -18.83
N ARG A 434 20.70 1.64 -19.21
CA ARG A 434 20.18 1.51 -20.58
C ARG A 434 20.51 0.17 -21.23
N ILE A 435 20.27 -0.90 -20.48
CA ILE A 435 20.52 -2.29 -20.89
C ILE A 435 19.22 -3.11 -20.81
N VAL A 436 19.21 -4.25 -21.50
CA VAL A 436 18.32 -5.36 -21.13
C VAL A 436 19.04 -6.19 -20.07
N VAL A 437 18.34 -6.52 -18.98
CA VAL A 437 18.84 -7.37 -17.91
C VAL A 437 18.38 -8.80 -18.14
N ASP A 438 19.31 -9.75 -18.17
CA ASP A 438 19.02 -11.18 -17.98
C ASP A 438 18.62 -11.36 -16.50
N PHE A 439 17.33 -11.60 -16.24
CA PHE A 439 16.82 -11.57 -14.87
C PHE A 439 17.23 -12.79 -14.04
N PRO A 440 17.21 -14.05 -14.55
CA PRO A 440 17.73 -15.20 -13.80
C PRO A 440 19.18 -15.00 -13.36
N ARG A 441 20.07 -14.59 -14.29
CA ARG A 441 21.48 -14.34 -13.99
C ARG A 441 21.68 -13.17 -13.03
N TRP A 442 20.99 -12.05 -13.28
CA TRP A 442 21.06 -10.87 -12.40
C TRP A 442 20.56 -11.21 -10.99
N LYS A 443 19.50 -12.03 -10.86
CA LYS A 443 18.99 -12.47 -9.56
C LYS A 443 20.03 -13.30 -8.82
N GLU A 444 20.67 -14.26 -9.48
CA GLU A 444 21.76 -15.05 -8.90
C GLU A 444 22.96 -14.19 -8.47
N GLU A 445 23.48 -13.35 -9.38
CA GLU A 445 24.62 -12.45 -9.10
C GLU A 445 24.34 -11.48 -7.93
N LYS A 446 23.10 -10.98 -7.79
CA LYS A 446 22.74 -10.02 -6.73
C LYS A 446 22.40 -10.70 -5.41
N TYR A 447 21.81 -11.89 -5.43
CA TYR A 447 21.49 -12.65 -4.21
C TYR A 447 22.76 -13.23 -3.58
N ALA A 448 23.77 -13.58 -4.38
CA ALA A 448 25.07 -14.06 -3.90
C ALA A 448 26.00 -12.94 -3.35
N ALA A 449 25.61 -11.67 -3.49
CA ALA A 449 26.38 -10.49 -3.10
C ALA A 449 25.89 -9.83 -1.79
N VAL A 450 25.00 -10.50 -1.04
CA VAL A 450 24.34 -10.01 0.20
C VAL A 450 24.40 -11.07 1.28
#